data_AF-A0A7Y7C4J3-F1
#
_entry.id   AF-A0A7Y7C4J3-F1
#
_cell.length_a   1.000
_cell.length_b   1.000
_cell.length_c   1.000
_cell.angle_alpha   90.00
_cell.angle_beta   90.00
_cell.angle_gamma   90.00
#
_symmetry.space_group_name_H-M   'P 1'
#
loop_
_entity.id
_entity.type
_entity.pdbx_description
1 polymer ?
#
loop_
_entity_poly.entity_id
_entity_poly.type
_entity_poly.pdbx_seq_one_letter_code
_entity_poly.pdbx_strand_id
1 'polypeptide(L)'
;MPRFEYTEGTSSRFWEIERKGAVITTRWGRLGTEGQVKAQTLKTPYAAMTAYQKQVLEKTKKGYTRVKPKDTAPAPKTNPELEAAILQAPDADDGYLVYADWLQGQGDPRGELIALQHAQQQVQGAEATRLKRKAAALYKENQGTLLGAGLMSMLGEKSLTLAWHLGFIRGARVAASDFNADPDFDIVEVLTMLLRHPSGRFLQELTLGLPDRDDDPGYNEVVEVLTKWAPTTLKTLFIGDFVFPDEAELSWVPLGNLAPLLKALPQLTSLRLRGGDARLGTLDLPELRRFTLESAALPRTAVQAIASAQWPKLEHLEVWFGGDEHGGRGRASDVQPILDAAGLPRLKHLGLSNAAFSEDLAPLLTKSKVLRQLESLDLSNGTLRDSDAAVLAASAAAFKHLKKLDVSRNLLTRKGVKLLANLCPVVATGSQRDEFDDEEGLRYAAVGE
;
A
#
# COMPACT_ATOMS: atom_id res chain seq x y z
N MET A 1 -7.36 -7.33 24.55
CA MET A 1 -7.83 -8.73 24.69
C MET A 1 -9.08 -8.97 23.85
N PRO A 2 -8.98 -9.66 22.71
CA PRO A 2 -10.12 -10.29 22.04
C PRO A 2 -11.06 -11.01 22.99
N ARG A 3 -12.38 -10.85 22.78
CA ARG A 3 -13.44 -11.46 23.60
C ARG A 3 -14.24 -12.45 22.78
N PHE A 4 -14.54 -13.59 23.38
CA PHE A 4 -15.38 -14.62 22.83
C PHE A 4 -16.51 -14.92 23.81
N GLU A 5 -17.71 -15.15 23.29
CA GLU A 5 -18.89 -15.47 24.09
C GLU A 5 -19.49 -16.80 23.66
N TYR A 6 -20.07 -17.51 24.62
CA TYR A 6 -20.77 -18.76 24.39
C TYR A 6 -22.05 -18.75 25.23
N THR A 7 -23.17 -19.04 24.58
CA THR A 7 -24.47 -19.17 25.25
C THR A 7 -25.09 -20.50 24.88
N GLU A 8 -25.37 -21.32 25.88
CA GLU A 8 -26.09 -22.59 25.75
C GLU A 8 -27.07 -22.74 26.91
N GLY A 9 -28.36 -22.87 26.60
CA GLY A 9 -29.42 -22.87 27.60
C GLY A 9 -29.37 -21.62 28.49
N THR A 10 -29.23 -21.82 29.80
CA THR A 10 -29.11 -20.73 30.81
C THR A 10 -27.66 -20.32 31.10
N SER A 11 -26.67 -20.95 30.46
CA SER A 11 -25.25 -20.69 30.69
C SER A 11 -24.71 -19.74 29.63
N SER A 12 -24.50 -18.47 30.00
CA SER A 12 -23.79 -17.50 29.17
C SER A 12 -22.41 -17.18 29.76
N ARG A 13 -21.35 -17.42 28.99
CA ARG A 13 -19.95 -17.29 29.42
C ARG A 13 -19.17 -16.41 28.46
N PHE A 14 -18.13 -15.75 28.98
CA PHE A 14 -17.11 -15.12 28.15
C PHE A 14 -15.75 -15.75 28.38
N TRP A 15 -14.91 -15.65 27.37
CA TRP A 15 -13.50 -15.99 27.40
C TRP A 15 -12.75 -14.97 26.56
N GLU A 16 -11.71 -14.39 27.13
CA GLU A 16 -10.86 -13.39 26.51
C GLU A 16 -9.43 -13.93 26.55
N ILE A 17 -8.66 -13.62 25.50
CA ILE A 17 -7.26 -14.00 25.41
C ILE A 17 -6.46 -12.84 24.81
N GLU A 18 -5.20 -12.69 25.22
CA GLU A 18 -4.25 -11.73 24.65
C GLU A 18 -2.85 -12.33 24.72
N ARG A 19 -2.02 -12.02 23.73
CA ARG A 19 -0.62 -12.41 23.69
C ARG A 19 0.24 -11.15 23.62
N LYS A 20 1.25 -11.06 24.48
CA LYS A 20 2.26 -10.00 24.46
C LYS A 20 3.64 -10.62 24.59
N GLY A 21 4.38 -10.67 23.47
CA GLY A 21 5.65 -11.38 23.38
C GLY A 21 5.47 -12.86 23.72
N ALA A 22 6.13 -13.33 24.77
CA ALA A 22 6.06 -14.71 25.24
C ALA A 22 4.96 -14.97 26.29
N VAL A 23 4.13 -13.96 26.62
CA VAL A 23 3.09 -14.08 27.66
C VAL A 23 1.71 -14.19 27.01
N ILE A 24 0.91 -15.16 27.45
CA ILE A 24 -0.51 -15.27 27.16
C ILE A 24 -1.30 -14.90 28.41
N THR A 25 -2.23 -13.97 28.30
CA THR A 25 -3.18 -13.65 29.36
C THR A 25 -4.57 -14.08 28.91
N THR A 26 -5.27 -14.83 29.75
CA THR A 26 -6.67 -15.24 29.52
C THR A 26 -7.55 -14.69 30.63
N ARG A 27 -8.77 -14.25 30.30
CA ARG A 27 -9.81 -13.89 31.26
C ARG A 27 -11.10 -14.64 30.95
N TRP A 28 -11.80 -15.21 31.92
CA TRP A 28 -13.05 -15.92 31.65
C TRP A 28 -14.03 -15.88 32.82
N GLY A 29 -15.32 -16.01 32.52
CA GLY A 29 -16.35 -15.96 33.55
C GLY A 29 -17.76 -16.10 32.97
N ARG A 30 -18.78 -15.88 33.82
CA ARG A 30 -20.15 -15.69 33.36
C ARG A 30 -20.31 -14.28 32.78
N LEU A 31 -21.18 -14.12 31.78
CA LEU A 31 -21.49 -12.77 31.27
C LEU A 31 -21.97 -11.87 32.42
N GLY A 32 -21.49 -10.62 32.44
CA GLY A 32 -21.80 -9.65 33.50
C GLY A 32 -20.95 -9.75 34.77
N THR A 33 -19.94 -10.64 34.81
CA THR A 33 -19.01 -10.75 35.96
C THR A 33 -17.60 -10.26 35.60
N GLU A 34 -16.80 -9.90 36.60
CA GLU A 34 -15.36 -9.59 36.42
C GLU A 34 -14.56 -10.78 35.87
N GLY A 35 -15.02 -12.01 36.14
CA GLY A 35 -14.34 -13.24 35.74
C GLY A 35 -13.03 -13.50 36.48
N GLN A 36 -12.27 -14.47 35.98
CA GLN A 36 -10.97 -14.90 36.49
C GLN A 36 -9.91 -14.63 35.44
N VAL A 37 -8.73 -14.15 35.86
CA VAL A 37 -7.59 -13.86 34.98
C VAL A 37 -6.46 -14.84 35.24
N LYS A 38 -5.80 -15.32 34.19
CA LYS A 38 -4.57 -16.12 34.26
C LYS A 38 -3.57 -15.66 33.22
N ALA A 39 -2.37 -15.30 33.67
CA ALA A 39 -1.22 -15.08 32.81
C ALA A 39 -0.33 -16.32 32.78
N GLN A 40 0.19 -16.66 31.61
CA GLN A 40 1.10 -17.76 31.37
C GLN A 40 2.27 -17.27 30.51
N THR A 41 3.48 -17.32 31.08
CA THR A 41 4.72 -17.03 30.35
C THR A 41 5.24 -18.31 29.71
N LEU A 42 5.47 -18.29 28.40
CA LEU A 42 6.10 -19.38 27.65
C LEU A 42 7.56 -19.06 27.32
N LYS A 43 8.28 -20.07 26.82
CA LYS A 43 9.73 -19.98 26.58
C LYS A 43 10.09 -18.97 25.50
N THR A 44 9.26 -18.86 24.46
CA THR A 44 9.52 -18.00 23.31
C THR A 44 8.21 -17.33 22.85
N PRO A 45 8.30 -16.18 22.15
CA PRO A 45 7.14 -15.59 21.48
C PRO A 45 6.44 -16.55 20.51
N TYR A 46 7.21 -17.37 19.79
CA TYR A 46 6.67 -18.39 18.89
C TYR A 46 5.84 -19.45 19.65
N ALA A 47 6.34 -19.97 20.77
CA ALA A 47 5.57 -20.92 21.58
C ALA A 47 4.28 -20.29 22.12
N ALA A 48 4.31 -19.00 22.48
CA ALA A 48 3.13 -18.23 22.87
C ALA A 48 2.13 -18.07 21.73
N MET A 49 2.61 -17.86 20.50
CA MET A 49 1.75 -17.82 19.32
C MET A 49 1.04 -19.16 19.09
N THR A 50 1.79 -20.27 19.04
CA THR A 50 1.21 -21.61 18.82
C THR A 50 0.19 -21.97 19.90
N ALA A 51 0.48 -21.65 21.18
CA ALA A 51 -0.44 -21.92 22.28
C ALA A 51 -1.67 -20.99 22.27
N TYR A 52 -1.53 -19.75 21.81
CA TYR A 52 -2.66 -18.83 21.59
C TYR A 52 -3.59 -19.38 20.51
N GLN A 53 -3.06 -19.69 19.32
CA GLN A 53 -3.81 -20.23 18.19
C GLN A 53 -4.55 -21.51 18.58
N LYS A 54 -3.87 -22.42 19.29
CA LYS A 54 -4.47 -23.66 19.78
C LYS A 54 -5.67 -23.39 20.71
N GLN A 55 -5.53 -22.46 21.66
CA GLN A 55 -6.62 -22.14 22.58
C GLN A 55 -7.82 -21.50 21.87
N VAL A 56 -7.58 -20.59 20.93
CA VAL A 56 -8.64 -19.99 20.10
C VAL A 56 -9.37 -21.09 19.32
N LEU A 57 -8.64 -21.96 18.61
CA LEU A 57 -9.21 -23.07 17.86
C LEU A 57 -10.03 -24.03 18.74
N GLU A 58 -9.54 -24.35 19.94
CA GLU A 58 -10.26 -25.19 20.89
C GLU A 58 -11.55 -24.53 21.41
N LYS A 59 -11.56 -23.20 21.58
CA LYS A 59 -12.72 -22.45 22.05
C LYS A 59 -13.76 -22.29 20.95
N THR A 60 -13.35 -21.94 19.74
CA THR A 60 -14.24 -21.82 18.59
C THR A 60 -14.88 -23.16 18.23
N LYS A 61 -14.13 -24.27 18.29
CA LYS A 61 -14.69 -25.64 18.17
C LYS A 61 -15.74 -25.98 19.24
N LYS A 62 -15.68 -25.33 20.41
CA LYS A 62 -16.68 -25.47 21.49
C LYS A 62 -17.86 -24.51 21.34
N GLY A 63 -17.98 -23.82 20.21
CA GLY A 63 -19.08 -22.90 19.90
C GLY A 63 -18.91 -21.47 20.42
N TYR A 64 -17.75 -21.12 21.01
CA TYR A 64 -17.48 -19.73 21.37
C TYR A 64 -17.34 -18.88 20.10
N THR A 65 -18.02 -17.74 20.04
CA THR A 65 -17.95 -16.79 18.92
C THR A 65 -17.24 -15.51 19.35
N ARG A 66 -16.36 -14.99 18.49
CA ARG A 66 -15.65 -13.72 18.76
C ARG A 66 -16.67 -12.58 18.75
N VAL A 67 -16.62 -11.73 19.77
CA VAL A 67 -17.51 -10.57 19.93
C VAL A 67 -16.73 -9.32 19.58
N LYS A 68 -17.29 -8.52 18.67
CA LYS A 68 -16.72 -7.23 18.29
C LYS A 68 -16.78 -6.27 19.47
N PRO A 69 -15.72 -5.47 19.71
CA PRO A 69 -15.77 -4.42 20.72
C PRO A 69 -16.97 -3.51 20.47
N LYS A 70 -17.77 -3.25 21.52
CA LYS A 70 -18.88 -2.29 21.43
C LYS A 70 -18.39 -0.91 21.84
N ASP A 71 -18.79 0.10 21.07
CA ASP A 71 -18.53 1.48 21.42
C ASP A 71 -19.34 1.86 22.67
N THR A 72 -18.64 2.21 23.74
CA THR A 72 -19.23 2.75 24.97
C THR A 72 -18.99 4.26 25.11
N ALA A 73 -18.09 4.81 24.29
CA ALA A 73 -17.84 6.24 24.23
C ALA A 73 -18.94 6.97 23.44
N PRO A 74 -19.19 8.26 23.71
CA PRO A 74 -20.08 9.07 22.90
C PRO A 74 -19.68 9.06 21.43
N ALA A 75 -20.67 9.03 20.53
CA ALA A 75 -20.40 9.17 19.11
C ALA A 75 -19.89 10.58 18.78
N PRO A 76 -18.96 10.73 17.81
CA PRO A 76 -18.56 12.04 17.30
C PRO A 76 -19.75 12.85 16.81
N LYS A 77 -19.72 14.16 17.07
CA LYS A 77 -20.68 15.11 16.50
C LYS A 77 -20.37 15.32 15.02
N THR A 78 -21.42 15.53 14.22
CA THR A 78 -21.30 15.68 12.76
C THR A 78 -22.07 16.90 12.25
N ASN A 79 -21.51 17.60 11.27
CA ASN A 79 -22.16 18.70 10.55
C ASN A 79 -21.90 18.56 9.04
N PRO A 80 -22.87 18.06 8.24
CA PRO A 80 -22.66 17.79 6.82
C PRO A 80 -22.22 19.00 5.99
N GLU A 81 -22.68 20.22 6.33
CA GLU A 81 -22.33 21.43 5.58
C GLU A 81 -20.86 21.80 5.79
N LEU A 82 -20.39 21.78 7.04
CA LEU A 82 -18.99 22.05 7.37
C LEU A 82 -18.06 20.93 6.88
N GLU A 83 -18.52 19.68 6.94
CA GLU A 83 -17.80 18.53 6.39
C GLU A 83 -17.68 18.62 4.86
N ALA A 84 -18.70 19.10 4.16
CA ALA A 84 -18.66 19.32 2.71
C ALA A 84 -17.61 20.37 2.31
N ALA A 85 -17.42 21.42 3.11
CA ALA A 85 -16.37 22.41 2.88
C ALA A 85 -14.96 21.79 2.96
N ILE A 86 -14.74 20.90 3.93
CA ILE A 86 -13.46 20.16 4.05
C ILE A 86 -13.29 19.19 2.88
N LEU A 87 -14.33 18.48 2.45
CA LEU A 87 -14.26 17.56 1.30
C LEU A 87 -13.84 18.27 0.00
N GLN A 88 -14.23 19.54 -0.18
CA GLN A 88 -13.86 20.34 -1.36
C GLN A 88 -12.39 20.77 -1.35
N ALA A 89 -11.81 20.98 -0.16
CA ALA A 89 -10.43 21.43 0.00
C ALA A 89 -9.75 20.73 1.20
N PRO A 90 -9.49 19.40 1.12
CA PRO A 90 -9.02 18.62 2.26
C PRO A 90 -7.56 18.92 2.66
N ASP A 91 -6.86 19.76 1.90
CA ASP A 91 -5.52 20.26 2.23
C ASP A 91 -5.54 21.66 2.87
N ALA A 92 -6.70 22.33 2.92
CA ALA A 92 -6.83 23.68 3.44
C ALA A 92 -7.31 23.65 4.90
N ASP A 93 -6.55 24.29 5.79
CA ASP A 93 -6.83 24.28 7.23
C ASP A 93 -8.13 25.03 7.60
N ASP A 94 -8.53 26.04 6.82
CA ASP A 94 -9.67 26.92 7.12
C ASP A 94 -10.97 26.14 7.37
N GLY A 95 -11.26 25.15 6.52
CA GLY A 95 -12.46 24.31 6.69
C GLY A 95 -12.44 23.52 8.00
N TYR A 96 -11.27 23.01 8.39
CA TYR A 96 -11.10 22.30 9.65
C TYR A 96 -11.26 23.23 10.85
N LEU A 97 -10.77 24.47 10.78
CA LEU A 97 -10.86 25.45 11.87
C LEU A 97 -12.31 25.89 12.11
N VAL A 98 -13.07 26.19 11.06
CA VAL A 98 -14.50 26.49 11.18
C VAL A 98 -15.24 25.30 11.78
N TYR A 99 -14.90 24.08 11.36
CA TYR A 99 -15.51 22.89 11.93
C TYR A 99 -15.11 22.67 13.40
N ALA A 100 -13.87 22.99 13.77
CA ALA A 100 -13.37 22.90 15.13
C ALA A 100 -14.17 23.78 16.09
N ASP A 101 -14.43 25.03 15.71
CA ASP A 101 -15.23 25.96 16.52
C ASP A 101 -16.64 25.41 16.78
N TRP A 102 -17.28 24.87 15.74
CA TRP A 102 -18.58 24.22 15.88
C TRP A 102 -18.50 23.00 16.81
N LEU A 103 -17.51 22.12 16.62
CA LEU A 103 -17.31 20.92 17.44
C LEU A 103 -17.09 21.26 18.92
N GLN A 104 -16.30 22.29 19.22
CA GLN A 104 -16.11 22.78 20.60
C GLN A 104 -17.44 23.26 21.20
N GLY A 105 -18.26 23.98 20.43
CA GLY A 105 -19.60 24.39 20.85
C GLY A 105 -20.55 23.22 21.14
N GLN A 106 -20.31 22.05 20.52
CA GLN A 106 -21.06 20.81 20.80
C GLN A 106 -20.45 19.95 21.92
N GLY A 107 -19.35 20.40 22.53
CA GLY A 107 -18.60 19.64 23.52
C GLY A 107 -17.87 18.41 22.96
N ASP A 108 -17.59 18.37 21.65
CA ASP A 108 -16.81 17.30 21.04
C ASP A 108 -15.30 17.56 21.22
N PRO A 109 -14.53 16.63 21.82
CA PRO A 109 -13.09 16.80 22.06
C PRO A 109 -12.27 16.96 20.78
N ARG A 110 -12.81 16.57 19.62
CA ARG A 110 -12.14 16.75 18.32
C ARG A 110 -11.92 18.23 17.99
N GLY A 111 -12.82 19.12 18.42
CA GLY A 111 -12.67 20.55 18.18
C GLY A 111 -11.39 21.12 18.80
N GLU A 112 -11.16 20.84 20.09
CA GLU A 112 -9.93 21.25 20.76
C GLU A 112 -8.70 20.55 20.16
N LEU A 113 -8.82 19.28 19.77
CA LEU A 113 -7.74 18.55 19.10
C LEU A 113 -7.31 19.22 17.80
N ILE A 114 -8.25 19.68 16.97
CA ILE A 114 -7.97 20.44 15.75
C ILE A 114 -7.21 21.72 16.09
N ALA A 115 -7.73 22.52 17.03
CA ALA A 115 -7.12 23.80 17.41
C ALA A 115 -5.68 23.62 17.92
N LEU A 116 -5.44 22.60 18.76
CA LEU A 116 -4.09 22.28 19.26
C LEU A 116 -3.15 21.85 18.14
N GLN A 117 -3.60 21.01 17.21
CA GLN A 117 -2.77 20.55 16.09
C GLN A 117 -2.46 21.67 15.10
N HIS A 118 -3.42 22.54 14.78
CA HIS A 118 -3.18 23.71 13.95
C HIS A 118 -2.19 24.66 14.64
N ALA A 119 -2.43 25.02 15.90
CA ALA A 119 -1.51 25.88 16.66
C ALA A 119 -0.08 25.30 16.70
N GLN A 120 0.05 23.97 16.84
CA GLN A 120 1.34 23.28 16.81
C GLN A 120 2.08 23.46 15.48
N GLN A 121 1.38 23.51 14.34
CA GLN A 121 1.97 23.69 13.01
C GLN A 121 2.50 25.11 12.78
N GLN A 122 1.95 26.11 13.48
CA GLN A 122 2.30 27.52 13.31
C GLN A 122 3.54 27.95 14.13
N VAL A 123 4.06 27.08 14.99
CA VAL A 123 5.16 27.40 15.90
C VAL A 123 6.30 26.38 15.79
N GLN A 124 7.47 26.72 16.32
CA GLN A 124 8.64 25.84 16.35
C GLN A 124 9.21 25.70 17.77
N GLY A 125 10.17 24.79 17.94
CA GLY A 125 10.93 24.63 19.18
C GLY A 125 10.13 24.10 20.37
N ALA A 126 10.38 24.67 21.55
CA ALA A 126 9.79 24.22 22.81
C ALA A 126 8.25 24.34 22.82
N GLU A 127 7.70 25.37 22.17
CA GLU A 127 6.25 25.59 22.13
C GLU A 127 5.55 24.54 21.26
N ALA A 128 6.09 24.24 20.08
CA ALA A 128 5.59 23.15 19.23
C ALA A 128 5.59 21.80 19.98
N THR A 129 6.65 21.55 20.76
CA THR A 129 6.77 20.34 21.57
C THR A 129 5.71 20.29 22.67
N ARG A 130 5.42 21.43 23.32
CA ARG A 130 4.38 21.55 24.35
C ARG A 130 2.99 21.28 23.77
N LEU A 131 2.65 21.91 22.65
CA LEU A 131 1.36 21.72 21.97
C LEU A 131 1.18 20.29 21.49
N LYS A 132 2.24 19.68 20.93
CA LYS A 132 2.22 18.26 20.53
C LYS A 132 1.93 17.33 21.71
N ARG A 133 2.51 17.59 22.89
CA ARG A 133 2.22 16.81 24.11
C ARG A 133 0.79 16.98 24.57
N LYS A 134 0.24 18.20 24.52
CA LYS A 134 -1.17 18.46 24.85
C LYS A 134 -2.11 17.74 23.90
N ALA A 135 -1.89 17.85 22.58
CA ALA A 135 -2.68 17.15 21.57
C ALA A 135 -2.61 15.62 21.76
N ALA A 136 -1.44 15.07 22.06
CA ALA A 136 -1.28 13.63 22.34
C ALA A 136 -2.00 13.18 23.62
N ALA A 137 -2.00 14.01 24.67
CA ALA A 137 -2.73 13.72 25.91
C ALA A 137 -4.25 13.74 25.67
N LEU A 138 -4.76 14.78 25.00
CA LEU A 138 -6.18 14.92 24.65
C LEU A 138 -6.64 13.76 23.75
N TYR A 139 -5.82 13.41 22.74
CA TYR A 139 -6.07 12.25 21.91
C TYR A 139 -6.18 10.98 22.75
N LYS A 140 -5.21 10.72 23.63
CA LYS A 140 -5.19 9.51 24.48
C LYS A 140 -6.40 9.40 25.40
N GLU A 141 -6.82 10.52 26.00
CA GLU A 141 -8.00 10.58 26.87
C GLU A 141 -9.30 10.34 26.10
N ASN A 142 -9.37 10.78 24.84
CA ASN A 142 -10.58 10.75 24.04
C ASN A 142 -10.57 9.72 22.91
N GLN A 143 -9.65 8.74 22.92
CA GLN A 143 -9.54 7.74 21.83
C GLN A 143 -10.85 7.00 21.58
N GLY A 144 -11.60 6.69 22.65
CA GLY A 144 -12.89 6.01 22.53
C GLY A 144 -13.86 6.78 21.64
N THR A 145 -13.99 8.10 21.84
CA THR A 145 -14.82 8.98 21.02
C THR A 145 -14.22 9.14 19.63
N LEU A 146 -12.90 9.28 19.51
CA LEU A 146 -12.21 9.61 18.25
C LEU A 146 -12.05 8.41 17.30
N LEU A 147 -12.09 7.17 17.78
CA LEU A 147 -11.81 5.98 16.98
C LEU A 147 -12.83 4.85 17.17
N GLY A 148 -13.62 4.90 18.23
CA GLY A 148 -14.40 3.75 18.66
C GLY A 148 -13.52 2.62 19.20
N ALA A 149 -14.13 1.71 19.95
CA ALA A 149 -13.49 0.53 20.52
C ALA A 149 -12.93 -0.38 19.42
N GLY A 150 -13.58 -0.39 18.26
CA GLY A 150 -13.21 -1.22 17.13
C GLY A 150 -11.86 -0.86 16.49
N LEU A 151 -11.66 0.39 16.04
CA LEU A 151 -10.36 0.77 15.46
C LEU A 151 -9.27 0.84 16.53
N MET A 152 -9.62 1.22 17.76
CA MET A 152 -8.67 1.23 18.88
C MET A 152 -8.04 -0.13 19.14
N SER A 153 -8.81 -1.22 19.05
CA SER A 153 -8.26 -2.56 19.28
C SER A 153 -7.21 -2.97 18.25
N MET A 154 -7.15 -2.29 17.10
CA MET A 154 -6.26 -2.63 15.98
C MET A 154 -4.95 -1.82 15.93
N LEU A 155 -4.79 -0.79 16.78
CA LEU A 155 -3.61 0.09 16.77
C LEU A 155 -2.33 -0.56 17.33
N GLY A 156 -2.46 -1.60 18.15
CA GLY A 156 -1.40 -2.08 19.05
C GLY A 156 -0.31 -2.94 18.41
N GLU A 157 -0.51 -3.44 17.18
CA GLU A 157 0.32 -4.51 16.60
C GLU A 157 0.86 -4.17 15.20
N LYS A 158 0.89 -2.89 14.80
CA LYS A 158 1.21 -2.41 13.43
C LYS A 158 0.22 -2.84 12.34
N SER A 159 -0.81 -3.62 12.67
CA SER A 159 -1.83 -4.02 11.68
C SER A 159 -2.66 -2.85 11.19
N LEU A 160 -2.82 -1.80 12.02
CA LEU A 160 -3.36 -0.50 11.64
C LEU A 160 -2.42 0.61 12.12
N THR A 161 -1.87 1.38 11.17
CA THR A 161 -1.11 2.60 11.46
C THR A 161 -1.87 3.80 10.94
N LEU A 162 -2.02 4.85 11.75
CA LEU A 162 -2.78 6.06 11.40
C LEU A 162 -1.89 7.30 11.41
N ALA A 163 -2.00 8.11 10.37
CA ALA A 163 -1.47 9.47 10.31
C ALA A 163 -2.63 10.47 10.46
N TRP A 164 -2.52 11.33 11.47
CA TRP A 164 -3.54 12.33 11.80
C TRP A 164 -3.21 13.68 11.19
N HIS A 165 -4.24 14.38 10.72
CA HIS A 165 -4.20 15.77 10.31
C HIS A 165 -5.45 16.46 10.83
N LEU A 166 -5.26 17.49 11.66
CA LEU A 166 -6.32 18.32 12.22
C LEU A 166 -7.52 17.49 12.70
N GLY A 167 -7.31 16.62 13.69
CA GLY A 167 -8.37 15.83 14.33
C GLY A 167 -9.01 14.73 13.47
N PHE A 168 -8.54 14.49 12.25
CA PHE A 168 -9.00 13.41 11.37
C PHE A 168 -7.84 12.53 10.90
N ILE A 169 -8.17 11.32 10.47
CA ILE A 169 -7.23 10.40 9.84
C ILE A 169 -7.04 10.85 8.39
N ARG A 170 -5.83 11.27 8.05
CA ARG A 170 -5.45 11.64 6.68
C ARG A 170 -4.76 10.49 5.95
N GLY A 171 -3.97 9.70 6.68
CA GLY A 171 -3.28 8.54 6.12
C GLY A 171 -3.53 7.30 6.96
N ALA A 172 -3.63 6.15 6.31
CA ALA A 172 -3.72 4.87 6.99
C ALA A 172 -2.89 3.80 6.27
N ARG A 173 -2.27 2.93 7.06
CA ARG A 173 -1.71 1.66 6.59
C ARG A 173 -2.46 0.53 7.27
N VAL A 174 -3.01 -0.39 6.49
CA VAL A 174 -3.66 -1.62 6.97
C VAL A 174 -2.92 -2.81 6.40
N ALA A 175 -2.43 -3.71 7.25
CA ALA A 175 -1.75 -4.93 6.82
C ALA A 175 -1.85 -5.99 7.90
N ALA A 176 -1.66 -7.26 7.53
CA ALA A 176 -1.25 -8.25 8.52
C ALA A 176 0.01 -7.74 9.24
N SER A 177 0.11 -7.95 10.55
CA SER A 177 1.41 -7.81 11.20
C SER A 177 2.26 -9.03 10.87
N ASP A 178 3.54 -8.98 11.22
CA ASP A 178 4.51 -10.05 10.99
C ASP A 178 4.10 -11.36 11.72
N PHE A 179 5.02 -12.30 12.01
CA PHE A 179 4.75 -13.56 12.76
C PHE A 179 4.01 -13.41 14.12
N ASN A 180 3.65 -12.17 14.49
CA ASN A 180 2.82 -11.78 15.62
C ASN A 180 1.34 -11.47 15.29
N ALA A 181 0.88 -11.60 14.05
CA ALA A 181 -0.51 -11.31 13.66
C ALA A 181 -1.54 -11.94 14.61
N ASP A 182 -2.52 -11.14 15.05
CA ASP A 182 -3.76 -11.64 15.63
C ASP A 182 -4.34 -12.63 14.59
N PRO A 183 -4.48 -13.92 14.89
CA PRO A 183 -4.95 -14.90 13.92
C PRO A 183 -6.43 -14.70 13.51
N ASP A 184 -7.12 -13.73 14.12
CA ASP A 184 -8.42 -13.26 13.64
C ASP A 184 -8.33 -11.84 13.04
N PHE A 185 -7.14 -11.36 12.67
CA PHE A 185 -6.99 -10.14 11.89
C PHE A 185 -7.61 -10.36 10.52
N ASP A 186 -8.45 -9.42 10.12
CA ASP A 186 -9.08 -9.43 8.81
C ASP A 186 -8.93 -8.02 8.22
N ILE A 187 -8.12 -7.94 7.17
CA ILE A 187 -7.86 -6.68 6.47
C ILE A 187 -9.15 -6.05 5.93
N VAL A 188 -10.10 -6.87 5.47
CA VAL A 188 -11.39 -6.43 4.92
C VAL A 188 -12.24 -5.82 6.02
N GLU A 189 -12.26 -6.44 7.21
CA GLU A 189 -12.94 -5.90 8.38
C GLU A 189 -12.33 -4.57 8.81
N VAL A 190 -11.01 -4.50 8.99
CA VAL A 190 -10.33 -3.27 9.44
C VAL A 190 -10.51 -2.15 8.43
N LEU A 191 -10.38 -2.44 7.14
CA LEU A 191 -10.61 -1.48 6.07
C LEU A 191 -12.07 -0.99 6.07
N THR A 192 -13.04 -1.90 6.19
CA THR A 192 -14.46 -1.55 6.26
C THR A 192 -14.75 -0.62 7.44
N MET A 193 -14.16 -0.90 8.61
CA MET A 193 -14.32 -0.07 9.79
C MET A 193 -13.71 1.31 9.57
N LEU A 194 -12.48 1.38 9.02
CA LEU A 194 -11.79 2.64 8.75
C LEU A 194 -12.58 3.52 7.78
N LEU A 195 -13.00 2.98 6.63
CA LEU A 195 -13.69 3.73 5.57
C LEU A 195 -15.06 4.25 6.01
N ARG A 196 -15.70 3.56 6.95
CA ARG A 196 -17.01 3.95 7.50
C ARG A 196 -16.91 4.85 8.73
N HIS A 197 -15.73 4.96 9.34
CA HIS A 197 -15.58 5.69 10.58
C HIS A 197 -15.57 7.22 10.33
N PRO A 198 -16.25 8.04 11.15
CA PRO A 198 -16.25 9.51 11.01
C PRO A 198 -14.85 10.13 10.92
N SER A 199 -13.87 9.53 11.61
CA SER A 199 -12.47 9.99 11.57
C SER A 199 -11.75 9.68 10.25
N GLY A 200 -12.21 8.71 9.46
CA GLY A 200 -11.67 8.38 8.15
C GLY A 200 -12.30 9.16 6.99
N ARG A 201 -13.26 10.05 7.26
CA ARG A 201 -14.07 10.73 6.22
C ARG A 201 -13.25 11.56 5.22
N PHE A 202 -12.08 12.05 5.64
CA PHE A 202 -11.19 12.88 4.82
C PHE A 202 -9.88 12.17 4.48
N LEU A 203 -9.90 10.83 4.42
CA LEU A 203 -8.72 10.02 4.10
C LEU A 203 -8.15 10.42 2.74
N GLN A 204 -6.84 10.69 2.70
CA GLN A 204 -6.11 11.09 1.49
C GLN A 204 -5.03 10.08 1.08
N GLU A 205 -4.56 9.25 2.01
CA GLU A 205 -3.50 8.27 1.78
C GLU A 205 -3.91 6.92 2.35
N LEU A 206 -3.83 5.87 1.53
CA LEU A 206 -4.12 4.50 1.95
C LEU A 206 -3.04 3.54 1.43
N THR A 207 -2.48 2.77 2.36
CA THR A 207 -1.54 1.69 2.07
C THR A 207 -2.10 0.37 2.57
N LEU A 208 -2.10 -0.64 1.72
CA LEU A 208 -2.61 -1.98 1.98
C LEU A 208 -1.47 -3.00 1.83
N GLY A 209 -1.08 -3.63 2.93
CA GLY A 209 -0.14 -4.76 2.93
C GLY A 209 -0.83 -6.09 2.62
N LEU A 210 -0.15 -7.21 2.89
CA LEU A 210 -0.69 -8.54 2.60
C LEU A 210 -2.04 -8.78 3.27
N PRO A 211 -2.99 -9.41 2.55
CA PRO A 211 -4.17 -9.99 3.17
C PRO A 211 -3.75 -11.20 4.03
N ASP A 212 -4.28 -11.30 5.24
CA ASP A 212 -3.99 -12.40 6.18
C ASP A 212 -4.93 -13.58 5.91
N ARG A 213 -4.79 -14.21 4.73
CA ARG A 213 -5.67 -15.29 4.29
C ARG A 213 -4.89 -16.39 3.57
N ASP A 214 -4.73 -17.52 4.26
CA ASP A 214 -4.11 -18.73 3.71
C ASP A 214 -4.91 -19.34 2.53
N ASP A 215 -6.21 -19.05 2.43
CA ASP A 215 -7.12 -19.60 1.41
C ASP A 215 -7.32 -18.70 0.17
N ASP A 216 -7.14 -17.40 0.30
CA ASP A 216 -7.20 -16.41 -0.78
C ASP A 216 -6.15 -15.30 -0.56
N PRO A 217 -4.92 -15.48 -1.08
CA PRO A 217 -3.84 -14.51 -0.90
C PRO A 217 -4.03 -13.21 -1.70
N GLY A 218 -5.17 -13.06 -2.41
CA GLY A 218 -5.45 -11.94 -3.30
C GLY A 218 -6.17 -10.76 -2.66
N TYR A 219 -6.29 -9.69 -3.45
CA TYR A 219 -6.92 -8.43 -3.00
C TYR A 219 -8.41 -8.30 -3.38
N ASN A 220 -9.08 -9.35 -3.85
CA ASN A 220 -10.42 -9.23 -4.43
C ASN A 220 -11.44 -8.60 -3.46
N GLU A 221 -11.60 -9.15 -2.26
CA GLU A 221 -12.54 -8.60 -1.26
C GLU A 221 -12.13 -7.19 -0.78
N VAL A 222 -10.81 -6.95 -0.66
CA VAL A 222 -10.27 -5.63 -0.32
C VAL A 222 -10.65 -4.60 -1.38
N VAL A 223 -10.53 -4.96 -2.65
CA VAL A 223 -10.90 -4.13 -3.81
C VAL A 223 -12.41 -3.89 -3.84
N GLU A 224 -13.23 -4.89 -3.54
CA GLU A 224 -14.68 -4.73 -3.46
C GLU A 224 -15.09 -3.73 -2.37
N VAL A 225 -14.53 -3.87 -1.17
CA VAL A 225 -14.81 -2.95 -0.05
C VAL A 225 -14.35 -1.54 -0.37
N LEU A 226 -13.13 -1.38 -0.90
CA LEU A 226 -12.59 -0.06 -1.24
C LEU A 226 -13.37 0.59 -2.38
N THR A 227 -13.84 -0.19 -3.38
CA THR A 227 -14.70 0.32 -4.46
C THR A 227 -16.03 0.81 -3.90
N LYS A 228 -16.65 0.03 -3.01
CA LYS A 228 -17.95 0.34 -2.42
C LYS A 228 -17.93 1.63 -1.58
N TRP A 229 -16.83 1.89 -0.90
CA TRP A 229 -16.67 3.03 0.02
C TRP A 229 -15.54 3.97 -0.41
N ALA A 230 -15.31 4.09 -1.72
CA ALA A 230 -14.19 4.84 -2.29
C ALA A 230 -14.13 6.28 -1.72
N PRO A 231 -13.07 6.65 -0.98
CA PRO A 231 -12.97 8.01 -0.43
C PRO A 231 -12.70 9.00 -1.57
N THR A 232 -13.58 9.98 -1.72
CA THR A 232 -13.47 11.00 -2.77
C THR A 232 -12.26 11.91 -2.61
N THR A 233 -11.67 11.95 -1.41
CA THR A 233 -10.45 12.71 -1.10
C THR A 233 -9.17 11.88 -1.25
N LEU A 234 -9.27 10.58 -1.56
CA LEU A 234 -8.09 9.70 -1.66
C LEU A 234 -7.20 10.09 -2.84
N LYS A 235 -5.96 10.48 -2.57
CA LYS A 235 -4.97 10.95 -3.57
C LYS A 235 -3.83 9.97 -3.79
N THR A 236 -3.51 9.16 -2.77
CA THR A 236 -2.42 8.20 -2.80
C THR A 236 -2.92 6.83 -2.38
N LEU A 237 -2.71 5.84 -3.24
CA LEU A 237 -3.05 4.44 -2.97
C LEU A 237 -1.85 3.55 -3.26
N PHE A 238 -1.51 2.70 -2.29
CA PHE A 238 -0.57 1.59 -2.46
C PHE A 238 -1.25 0.27 -2.07
N ILE A 239 -1.36 -0.66 -3.03
CA ILE A 239 -1.78 -2.05 -2.80
C ILE A 239 -0.57 -2.96 -3.01
N GLY A 240 -0.31 -3.86 -2.06
CA GLY A 240 0.87 -4.73 -2.10
C GLY A 240 2.04 -4.22 -1.26
N ASP A 241 1.79 -3.58 -0.12
CA ASP A 241 2.87 -3.12 0.76
C ASP A 241 3.46 -4.24 1.61
N PHE A 242 4.26 -5.08 0.95
CA PHE A 242 5.03 -6.15 1.55
C PHE A 242 6.48 -6.13 1.09
N VAL A 243 7.39 -6.62 1.91
CA VAL A 243 8.82 -6.71 1.58
C VAL A 243 9.04 -7.91 0.67
N PHE A 244 9.36 -7.66 -0.59
CA PHE A 244 9.78 -8.70 -1.52
C PHE A 244 11.31 -8.92 -1.43
N PRO A 245 11.82 -10.18 -1.40
CA PRO A 245 11.08 -11.46 -1.28
C PRO A 245 10.83 -11.91 0.17
N ASP A 246 11.29 -11.16 1.18
CA ASP A 246 11.34 -11.61 2.58
C ASP A 246 9.96 -11.94 3.21
N GLU A 247 8.89 -11.26 2.80
CA GLU A 247 7.52 -11.47 3.28
C GLU A 247 6.67 -12.29 2.31
N ALA A 248 6.76 -12.02 1.01
CA ALA A 248 6.06 -12.78 -0.03
C ALA A 248 6.73 -12.62 -1.40
N GLU A 249 6.60 -13.68 -2.21
CA GLU A 249 6.95 -13.67 -3.63
C GLU A 249 5.90 -12.87 -4.43
N LEU A 250 6.34 -12.13 -5.45
CA LEU A 250 5.42 -11.29 -6.24
C LEU A 250 4.39 -12.13 -6.99
N SER A 251 4.79 -13.30 -7.46
CA SER A 251 3.96 -14.24 -8.20
C SER A 251 2.85 -14.86 -7.35
N TRP A 252 3.01 -14.92 -6.03
CA TRP A 252 2.08 -15.58 -5.11
C TRP A 252 0.93 -14.69 -4.66
N VAL A 253 1.02 -13.38 -4.92
CA VAL A 253 0.05 -12.39 -4.42
C VAL A 253 -0.71 -11.76 -5.59
N PRO A 254 -1.86 -12.33 -6.00
CA PRO A 254 -2.64 -11.80 -7.11
C PRO A 254 -3.36 -10.49 -6.73
N LEU A 255 -3.16 -9.45 -7.54
CA LEU A 255 -3.89 -8.17 -7.41
C LEU A 255 -5.35 -8.28 -7.86
N GLY A 256 -5.65 -9.18 -8.80
CA GLY A 256 -7.01 -9.43 -9.28
C GLY A 256 -7.59 -8.30 -10.14
N ASN A 257 -8.92 -8.17 -10.13
CA ASN A 257 -9.64 -7.21 -10.97
C ASN A 257 -9.74 -5.82 -10.30
N LEU A 258 -8.87 -4.90 -10.72
CA LEU A 258 -8.79 -3.54 -10.20
C LEU A 258 -9.69 -2.54 -10.96
N ALA A 259 -10.27 -2.91 -12.10
CA ALA A 259 -10.98 -1.98 -12.97
C ALA A 259 -12.13 -1.20 -12.27
N PRO A 260 -13.00 -1.83 -11.44
CA PRO A 260 -14.06 -1.10 -10.73
C PRO A 260 -13.50 -0.05 -9.75
N LEU A 261 -12.43 -0.40 -9.06
CA LEU A 261 -11.78 0.47 -8.08
C LEU A 261 -11.14 1.68 -8.76
N LEU A 262 -10.39 1.46 -9.84
CA LEU A 262 -9.72 2.54 -10.56
C LEU A 262 -10.73 3.53 -11.17
N LYS A 263 -11.89 3.03 -11.63
CA LYS A 263 -13.00 3.88 -12.07
C LYS A 263 -13.62 4.70 -10.93
N ALA A 264 -13.60 4.20 -9.69
CA ALA A 264 -14.13 4.88 -8.52
C ALA A 264 -13.18 5.94 -7.93
N LEU A 265 -11.92 5.98 -8.39
CA LEU A 265 -10.86 6.84 -7.85
C LEU A 265 -10.16 7.69 -8.93
N PRO A 266 -10.89 8.46 -9.78
CA PRO A 266 -10.29 9.25 -10.86
C PRO A 266 -9.37 10.38 -10.37
N GLN A 267 -9.49 10.78 -9.09
CA GLN A 267 -8.73 11.86 -8.46
C GLN A 267 -7.34 11.44 -7.95
N LEU A 268 -6.96 10.16 -8.09
CA LEU A 268 -5.64 9.70 -7.64
C LEU A 268 -4.52 10.48 -8.33
N THR A 269 -3.52 10.86 -7.52
CA THR A 269 -2.29 11.52 -7.98
C THR A 269 -1.09 10.59 -7.91
N SER A 270 -1.14 9.57 -7.06
CA SER A 270 -0.13 8.52 -6.93
C SER A 270 -0.80 7.16 -6.77
N LEU A 271 -0.42 6.21 -7.62
CA LEU A 271 -0.88 4.83 -7.55
C LEU A 271 0.34 3.89 -7.63
N ARG A 272 0.49 3.05 -6.62
CA ARG A 272 1.45 1.96 -6.61
C ARG A 272 0.74 0.63 -6.45
N LEU A 273 1.12 -0.33 -7.26
CA LEU A 273 0.59 -1.68 -7.25
C LEU A 273 1.77 -2.65 -7.21
N ARG A 274 1.72 -3.63 -6.30
CA ARG A 274 2.73 -4.68 -6.19
C ARG A 274 2.04 -6.05 -6.08
N GLY A 275 2.34 -6.94 -7.02
CA GLY A 275 1.79 -8.31 -7.08
C GLY A 275 1.61 -8.85 -8.49
N GLY A 276 1.07 -10.06 -8.59
CA GLY A 276 0.76 -10.76 -9.84
C GLY A 276 -0.65 -10.51 -10.37
N ASP A 277 -0.98 -11.09 -11.54
CA ASP A 277 -2.33 -11.12 -12.16
C ASP A 277 -3.14 -9.80 -12.07
N ALA A 278 -2.49 -8.67 -12.35
CA ALA A 278 -3.14 -7.37 -12.33
C ALA A 278 -4.08 -7.20 -13.53
N ARG A 279 -5.39 -7.05 -13.30
CA ARG A 279 -6.38 -6.78 -14.36
C ARG A 279 -6.91 -5.36 -14.20
N LEU A 280 -6.40 -4.46 -15.04
CA LEU A 280 -6.60 -3.01 -14.90
C LEU A 280 -7.87 -2.48 -15.59
N GLY A 281 -8.37 -3.18 -16.62
CA GLY A 281 -9.43 -2.66 -17.49
C GLY A 281 -8.99 -1.39 -18.22
N THR A 282 -9.92 -0.46 -18.42
CA THR A 282 -9.61 0.86 -19.00
C THR A 282 -9.15 1.82 -17.91
N LEU A 283 -7.99 2.44 -18.11
CA LEU A 283 -7.42 3.41 -17.18
C LEU A 283 -7.85 4.83 -17.57
N ASP A 284 -8.65 5.47 -16.71
CA ASP A 284 -9.05 6.88 -16.81
C ASP A 284 -8.70 7.58 -15.48
N LEU A 285 -7.43 7.97 -15.35
CA LEU A 285 -6.85 8.56 -14.14
C LEU A 285 -6.17 9.89 -14.51
N PRO A 286 -6.93 10.93 -14.89
CA PRO A 286 -6.40 12.16 -15.47
C PRO A 286 -5.56 12.99 -14.50
N GLU A 287 -5.73 12.78 -13.20
CA GLU A 287 -5.00 13.46 -12.14
C GLU A 287 -3.66 12.79 -11.77
N LEU A 288 -3.39 11.60 -12.32
CA LEU A 288 -2.26 10.78 -11.92
C LEU A 288 -0.93 11.42 -12.34
N ARG A 289 -0.01 11.49 -11.38
CA ARG A 289 1.35 12.03 -11.55
C ARG A 289 2.41 10.96 -11.42
N ARG A 290 2.12 9.91 -10.65
CA ARG A 290 3.00 8.76 -10.43
C ARG A 290 2.21 7.47 -10.55
N PHE A 291 2.66 6.59 -11.44
CA PHE A 291 2.18 5.22 -11.57
C PHE A 291 3.36 4.26 -11.47
N THR A 292 3.28 3.31 -10.55
CA THR A 292 4.25 2.23 -10.41
C THR A 292 3.51 0.90 -10.33
N LEU A 293 3.85 -0.05 -11.19
CA LEU A 293 3.34 -1.41 -11.12
C LEU A 293 4.51 -2.39 -11.10
N GLU A 294 4.64 -3.11 -9.99
CA GLU A 294 5.67 -4.10 -9.72
C GLU A 294 5.08 -5.51 -9.80
N SER A 295 5.55 -6.31 -10.77
CA SER A 295 5.03 -7.65 -11.03
C SER A 295 6.15 -8.59 -11.48
N ALA A 296 6.07 -9.84 -11.06
CA ALA A 296 6.89 -10.95 -11.57
C ALA A 296 6.42 -11.46 -12.94
N ALA A 297 5.16 -11.16 -13.32
CA ALA A 297 4.56 -11.54 -14.59
C ALA A 297 3.34 -10.69 -14.89
N LEU A 298 3.56 -9.60 -15.64
CA LEU A 298 2.49 -8.68 -15.99
C LEU A 298 1.67 -9.24 -17.17
N PRO A 299 0.33 -9.39 -17.03
CA PRO A 299 -0.51 -9.81 -18.14
C PRO A 299 -0.41 -8.82 -19.31
N ARG A 300 -0.37 -9.33 -20.55
CA ARG A 300 -0.30 -8.50 -21.76
C ARG A 300 -1.43 -7.47 -21.86
N THR A 301 -2.63 -7.84 -21.39
CA THR A 301 -3.78 -6.93 -21.33
C THR A 301 -3.54 -5.73 -20.41
N ALA A 302 -2.81 -5.92 -19.30
CA ALA A 302 -2.41 -4.82 -18.41
C ALA A 302 -1.36 -3.92 -19.07
N VAL A 303 -0.36 -4.49 -19.75
CA VAL A 303 0.61 -3.73 -20.54
C VAL A 303 -0.09 -2.84 -21.57
N GLN A 304 -1.03 -3.41 -22.32
CA GLN A 304 -1.80 -2.69 -23.34
C GLN A 304 -2.69 -1.60 -22.74
N ALA A 305 -3.32 -1.87 -21.59
CA ALA A 305 -4.09 -0.86 -20.86
C ALA A 305 -3.21 0.33 -20.42
N ILE A 306 -2.04 0.07 -19.86
CA ILE A 306 -1.09 1.12 -19.44
C ILE A 306 -0.60 1.92 -20.65
N ALA A 307 -0.21 1.23 -21.73
CA ALA A 307 0.37 1.87 -22.91
C ALA A 307 -0.63 2.73 -23.70
N SER A 308 -1.90 2.33 -23.76
CA SER A 308 -2.94 3.04 -24.52
C SER A 308 -3.65 4.16 -23.74
N ALA A 309 -3.46 4.20 -22.41
CA ALA A 309 -4.12 5.18 -21.55
C ALA A 309 -3.63 6.61 -21.79
N GLN A 310 -4.49 7.57 -21.44
CA GLN A 310 -4.19 8.99 -21.55
C GLN A 310 -3.73 9.52 -20.18
N TRP A 311 -2.52 10.06 -20.14
CA TRP A 311 -1.78 10.39 -18.92
C TRP A 311 -1.39 11.88 -18.90
N PRO A 312 -2.36 12.81 -18.90
CA PRO A 312 -2.10 14.23 -19.15
C PRO A 312 -1.21 14.90 -18.08
N LYS A 313 -1.20 14.35 -16.86
CA LYS A 313 -0.42 14.87 -15.72
C LYS A 313 0.70 13.94 -15.25
N LEU A 314 0.91 12.79 -15.90
CA LEU A 314 1.86 11.79 -15.43
C LEU A 314 3.30 12.26 -15.64
N GLU A 315 4.07 12.26 -14.56
CA GLU A 315 5.48 12.66 -14.55
C GLU A 315 6.40 11.44 -14.33
N HIS A 316 5.88 10.37 -13.73
CA HIS A 316 6.62 9.14 -13.42
C HIS A 316 5.79 7.90 -13.77
N LEU A 317 6.31 7.07 -14.66
CA LEU A 317 5.77 5.77 -15.05
C LEU A 317 6.84 4.71 -14.81
N GLU A 318 6.55 3.70 -14.00
CA GLU A 318 7.40 2.54 -13.80
C GLU A 318 6.58 1.26 -13.91
N VAL A 319 7.02 0.34 -14.77
CA VAL A 319 6.33 -0.93 -15.03
C VAL A 319 7.35 -2.07 -15.02
N TRP A 320 7.08 -3.09 -14.21
CA TRP A 320 7.86 -4.33 -14.17
C TRP A 320 7.13 -5.40 -14.97
N PHE A 321 7.77 -5.92 -16.01
CA PHE A 321 7.10 -6.82 -16.96
C PHE A 321 7.11 -8.29 -16.54
N GLY A 322 8.20 -8.75 -15.92
CA GLY A 322 8.39 -10.16 -15.64
C GLY A 322 8.91 -10.98 -16.82
N GLY A 323 8.92 -12.30 -16.63
CA GLY A 323 9.27 -13.31 -17.64
C GLY A 323 8.09 -14.19 -18.04
N ASP A 324 8.27 -14.94 -19.14
CA ASP A 324 7.25 -15.86 -19.66
C ASP A 324 6.99 -17.03 -18.70
N GLU A 325 8.00 -17.42 -17.91
CA GLU A 325 7.97 -18.51 -16.94
C GLU A 325 6.85 -18.38 -15.89
N HIS A 326 6.43 -17.16 -15.57
CA HIS A 326 5.38 -16.86 -14.59
C HIS A 326 4.08 -16.32 -15.23
N GLY A 327 3.94 -16.46 -16.54
CA GLY A 327 2.75 -16.02 -17.29
C GLY A 327 2.80 -14.58 -17.80
N GLY A 328 3.95 -13.90 -17.65
CA GLY A 328 4.21 -12.62 -18.29
C GLY A 328 4.12 -12.78 -19.80
N ARG A 329 3.48 -11.84 -20.52
CA ARG A 329 3.32 -11.92 -21.99
C ARG A 329 3.59 -10.58 -22.70
N GLY A 330 4.30 -9.68 -22.02
CA GLY A 330 4.66 -8.38 -22.58
C GLY A 330 5.65 -8.52 -23.72
N ARG A 331 5.47 -7.73 -24.78
CA ARG A 331 6.41 -7.63 -25.90
C ARG A 331 6.83 -6.19 -26.10
N ALA A 332 7.99 -5.99 -26.74
CA ALA A 332 8.45 -4.65 -27.10
C ALA A 332 7.43 -3.87 -27.96
N SER A 333 6.66 -4.55 -28.81
CA SER A 333 5.58 -3.93 -29.59
C SER A 333 4.41 -3.41 -28.75
N ASP A 334 4.14 -4.01 -27.59
CA ASP A 334 3.01 -3.62 -26.74
C ASP A 334 3.26 -2.28 -26.01
N VAL A 335 4.53 -1.90 -25.83
CA VAL A 335 4.92 -0.60 -25.24
C VAL A 335 5.13 0.50 -26.28
N GLN A 336 4.93 0.21 -27.58
CA GLN A 336 5.14 1.17 -28.66
C GLN A 336 4.38 2.51 -28.46
N PRO A 337 3.11 2.54 -27.99
CA PRO A 337 2.43 3.80 -27.69
C PRO A 337 3.16 4.67 -26.64
N ILE A 338 3.79 4.05 -25.64
CA ILE A 338 4.62 4.75 -24.64
C ILE A 338 5.85 5.33 -25.32
N LEU A 339 6.53 4.55 -26.17
CA LEU A 339 7.71 4.99 -26.92
C LEU A 339 7.39 6.16 -27.86
N ASP A 340 6.19 6.20 -28.42
CA ASP A 340 5.67 7.29 -29.24
C ASP A 340 5.24 8.54 -28.45
N ALA A 341 5.36 8.51 -27.11
CA ALA A 341 4.89 9.54 -26.18
C ALA A 341 3.38 9.85 -26.31
N ALA A 342 2.58 8.87 -26.75
CA ALA A 342 1.14 9.02 -26.89
C ALA A 342 0.49 9.23 -25.51
N GLY A 343 -0.19 10.36 -25.32
CA GLY A 343 -0.87 10.67 -24.05
C GLY A 343 0.05 11.00 -22.87
N LEU A 344 1.37 11.19 -23.08
CA LEU A 344 2.38 11.35 -22.01
C LEU A 344 3.12 12.71 -22.05
N PRO A 345 2.43 13.87 -22.14
CA PRO A 345 3.08 15.15 -22.42
C PRO A 345 4.00 15.67 -21.29
N ARG A 346 3.90 15.11 -20.08
CA ARG A 346 4.65 15.56 -18.89
C ARG A 346 5.61 14.52 -18.34
N LEU A 347 5.76 13.37 -19.00
CA LEU A 347 6.56 12.27 -18.48
C LEU A 347 8.04 12.66 -18.41
N LYS A 348 8.63 12.51 -17.22
CA LYS A 348 10.05 12.79 -16.93
C LYS A 348 10.83 11.54 -16.53
N HIS A 349 10.15 10.57 -15.92
CA HIS A 349 10.72 9.27 -15.59
C HIS A 349 9.95 8.15 -16.28
N LEU A 350 10.68 7.28 -16.97
CA LEU A 350 10.17 6.04 -17.53
C LEU A 350 11.01 4.87 -17.02
N GLY A 351 10.37 3.92 -16.35
CA GLY A 351 10.93 2.63 -16.00
C GLY A 351 10.25 1.52 -16.81
N LEU A 352 11.04 0.85 -17.64
CA LEU A 352 10.66 -0.38 -18.33
C LEU A 352 11.50 -1.52 -17.75
N SER A 353 11.25 -1.79 -16.47
CA SER A 353 12.09 -2.64 -15.63
C SER A 353 11.65 -4.11 -15.72
N ASN A 354 12.52 -5.01 -15.29
CA ASN A 354 12.21 -6.45 -15.23
C ASN A 354 11.69 -7.00 -16.57
N ALA A 355 12.24 -6.56 -17.70
CA ALA A 355 11.76 -6.90 -19.03
C ALA A 355 12.61 -8.01 -19.69
N ALA A 356 12.01 -9.18 -19.91
CA ALA A 356 12.67 -10.30 -20.59
C ALA A 356 12.95 -10.02 -22.09
N PHE A 357 12.26 -9.05 -22.70
CA PHE A 357 12.37 -8.66 -24.12
C PHE A 357 13.36 -7.49 -24.36
N SER A 358 14.40 -7.37 -23.54
CA SER A 358 15.33 -6.23 -23.60
C SER A 358 16.04 -6.09 -24.97
N GLU A 359 16.29 -7.19 -25.68
CA GLU A 359 16.93 -7.20 -27.00
C GLU A 359 16.08 -6.50 -28.07
N ASP A 360 14.76 -6.69 -28.03
CA ASP A 360 13.81 -6.04 -28.93
C ASP A 360 13.55 -4.58 -28.52
N LEU A 361 13.62 -4.30 -27.22
CA LEU A 361 13.38 -2.96 -26.67
C LEU A 361 14.51 -1.98 -27.00
N ALA A 362 15.77 -2.42 -26.91
CA ALA A 362 16.94 -1.57 -27.13
C ALA A 362 16.90 -0.80 -28.48
N PRO A 363 16.70 -1.42 -29.64
CA PRO A 363 16.62 -0.70 -30.92
C PRO A 363 15.41 0.25 -31.00
N LEU A 364 14.27 -0.10 -30.40
CA LEU A 364 13.08 0.77 -30.39
C LEU A 364 13.30 2.04 -29.57
N LEU A 365 13.95 1.92 -28.40
CA LEU A 365 14.26 3.05 -27.53
C LEU A 365 15.06 4.13 -28.25
N THR A 366 16.04 3.75 -29.09
CA THR A 366 16.88 4.70 -29.84
C THR A 366 16.09 5.58 -30.82
N LYS A 367 14.89 5.13 -31.22
CA LYS A 367 14.00 5.84 -32.16
C LYS A 367 12.80 6.49 -31.45
N SER A 368 12.66 6.28 -30.14
CA SER A 368 11.48 6.68 -29.39
C SER A 368 11.38 8.21 -29.26
N LYS A 369 10.14 8.70 -29.29
CA LYS A 369 9.84 10.13 -29.10
C LYS A 369 9.89 10.48 -27.62
N VAL A 370 9.44 9.57 -26.76
CA VAL A 370 9.40 9.77 -25.31
C VAL A 370 10.78 10.01 -24.72
N LEU A 371 11.83 9.36 -25.25
CA LEU A 371 13.19 9.52 -24.75
C LEU A 371 13.64 10.99 -24.72
N ARG A 372 13.20 11.81 -25.69
CA ARG A 372 13.62 13.22 -25.83
C ARG A 372 13.14 14.14 -24.70
N GLN A 373 12.09 13.74 -23.96
CA GLN A 373 11.54 14.52 -22.84
C GLN A 373 11.92 13.96 -21.46
N LEU A 374 12.48 12.74 -21.41
CA LEU A 374 12.84 12.12 -20.16
C LEU A 374 14.02 12.82 -19.49
N GLU A 375 13.97 12.86 -18.17
CA GLU A 375 15.11 13.18 -17.30
C GLU A 375 15.79 11.90 -16.80
N SER A 376 15.05 10.79 -16.68
CA SER A 376 15.58 9.51 -16.24
C SER A 376 14.92 8.33 -16.93
N LEU A 377 15.73 7.35 -17.29
CA LEU A 377 15.31 6.08 -17.88
C LEU A 377 15.80 4.92 -17.01
N ASP A 378 14.90 4.00 -16.68
CA ASP A 378 15.21 2.79 -15.91
C ASP A 378 14.91 1.55 -16.76
N LEU A 379 15.95 0.76 -17.01
CA LEU A 379 15.95 -0.53 -17.72
C LEU A 379 16.52 -1.62 -16.80
N SER A 380 16.43 -1.43 -15.49
CA SER A 380 17.00 -2.34 -14.51
C SER A 380 16.23 -3.65 -14.44
N ASN A 381 16.87 -4.68 -13.87
CA ASN A 381 16.30 -6.02 -13.68
C ASN A 381 15.97 -6.77 -14.98
N GLY A 382 16.38 -6.25 -16.15
CA GLY A 382 16.11 -6.85 -17.45
C GLY A 382 17.12 -7.92 -17.88
N THR A 383 17.20 -8.09 -19.19
CA THR A 383 18.04 -9.07 -19.89
C THR A 383 19.03 -8.41 -20.87
N LEU A 384 19.37 -7.11 -20.68
CA LEU A 384 20.33 -6.41 -21.55
C LEU A 384 21.71 -7.08 -21.52
N ARG A 385 22.26 -7.34 -22.71
CA ARG A 385 23.60 -7.89 -22.93
C ARG A 385 24.50 -6.89 -23.64
N ASP A 386 25.77 -7.26 -23.82
CA ASP A 386 26.77 -6.43 -24.50
C ASP A 386 26.36 -6.04 -25.93
N SER A 387 25.60 -6.89 -26.64
CA SER A 387 25.05 -6.58 -27.96
C SER A 387 24.07 -5.42 -27.92
N ASP A 388 23.18 -5.42 -26.93
CA ASP A 388 22.15 -4.39 -26.76
C ASP A 388 22.79 -3.09 -26.28
N ALA A 389 23.79 -3.19 -25.40
CA ALA A 389 24.60 -2.06 -25.01
C ALA A 389 25.31 -1.40 -26.19
N ALA A 390 25.79 -2.18 -27.17
CA ALA A 390 26.37 -1.64 -28.39
C ALA A 390 25.34 -0.90 -29.26
N VAL A 391 24.09 -1.39 -29.33
CA VAL A 391 22.98 -0.69 -30.02
C VAL A 391 22.68 0.65 -29.36
N LEU A 392 22.58 0.69 -28.03
CA LEU A 392 22.35 1.92 -27.27
C LEU A 392 23.51 2.90 -27.44
N ALA A 393 24.77 2.42 -27.33
CA ALA A 393 25.97 3.21 -27.49
C ALA A 393 26.13 3.80 -28.90
N ALA A 394 25.73 3.07 -29.95
CA ALA A 394 25.71 3.59 -31.31
C ALA A 394 24.76 4.80 -31.48
N SER A 395 23.76 4.92 -30.61
CA SER A 395 22.80 6.03 -30.58
C SER A 395 23.04 6.98 -29.41
N ALA A 396 24.28 7.10 -28.91
CA ALA A 396 24.59 7.85 -27.68
C ALA A 396 24.05 9.28 -27.65
N ALA A 397 24.00 9.96 -28.80
CA ALA A 397 23.46 11.31 -28.91
C ALA A 397 22.00 11.42 -28.40
N ALA A 398 21.20 10.36 -28.53
CA ALA A 398 19.82 10.33 -28.07
C ALA A 398 19.66 10.26 -26.55
N PHE A 399 20.73 9.96 -25.80
CA PHE A 399 20.71 9.79 -24.34
C PHE A 399 21.42 10.91 -23.58
N LYS A 400 22.20 11.75 -24.28
CA LYS A 400 23.07 12.76 -23.64
C LYS A 400 22.35 13.75 -22.73
N HIS A 401 21.07 14.03 -22.97
CA HIS A 401 20.26 14.94 -22.16
C HIS A 401 19.69 14.30 -20.90
N LEU A 402 19.65 12.96 -20.81
CA LEU A 402 19.21 12.27 -19.61
C LEU A 402 20.09 12.68 -18.44
N LYS A 403 19.50 12.78 -17.25
CA LYS A 403 20.23 12.95 -16.00
C LYS A 403 20.68 11.60 -15.43
N LYS A 404 19.86 10.56 -15.60
CA LYS A 404 20.12 9.20 -15.11
C LYS A 404 19.68 8.14 -16.11
N LEU A 405 20.52 7.13 -16.30
CA LEU A 405 20.19 5.83 -16.90
C LEU A 405 20.45 4.73 -15.86
N ASP A 406 19.47 3.88 -15.59
CA ASP A 406 19.66 2.68 -14.78
C ASP A 406 19.62 1.42 -15.65
N VAL A 407 20.70 0.65 -15.63
CA VAL A 407 20.83 -0.67 -16.28
C VAL A 407 21.33 -1.71 -15.28
N SER A 408 21.12 -1.47 -13.99
CA SER A 408 21.50 -2.40 -12.93
C SER A 408 20.75 -3.73 -13.06
N ARG A 409 21.36 -4.83 -12.60
CA ARG A 409 20.73 -6.18 -12.59
C ARG A 409 20.33 -6.70 -13.98
N ASN A 410 21.13 -6.39 -15.00
CA ASN A 410 21.05 -6.97 -16.34
C ASN A 410 22.11 -8.07 -16.53
N LEU A 411 22.40 -8.45 -17.77
CA LEU A 411 23.38 -9.47 -18.18
C LEU A 411 24.62 -8.80 -18.85
N LEU A 412 24.97 -7.59 -18.42
CA LEU A 412 26.08 -6.84 -19.00
C LEU A 412 27.41 -7.31 -18.45
N THR A 413 28.36 -7.62 -19.34
CA THR A 413 29.74 -7.82 -18.91
C THR A 413 30.43 -6.47 -18.69
N ARG A 414 31.70 -6.49 -18.26
CA ARG A 414 32.54 -5.28 -18.19
C ARG A 414 32.60 -4.52 -19.52
N LYS A 415 32.49 -5.22 -20.66
CA LYS A 415 32.50 -4.59 -21.99
C LYS A 415 31.21 -3.80 -22.22
N GLY A 416 30.03 -4.38 -21.96
CA GLY A 416 28.75 -3.69 -22.05
C GLY A 416 28.68 -2.48 -21.12
N VAL A 417 29.09 -2.64 -19.86
CA VAL A 417 29.16 -1.53 -18.89
C VAL A 417 30.03 -0.38 -19.41
N LYS A 418 31.20 -0.69 -19.99
CA LYS A 418 32.10 0.32 -20.55
C LYS A 418 31.49 1.05 -21.75
N LEU A 419 30.68 0.37 -22.57
CA LEU A 419 29.97 1.00 -23.69
C LEU A 419 28.95 2.02 -23.22
N LEU A 420 28.28 1.77 -22.09
CA LEU A 420 27.20 2.62 -21.58
C LEU A 420 27.68 3.76 -20.68
N ALA A 421 28.86 3.66 -20.07
CA ALA A 421 29.34 4.56 -19.02
C ALA A 421 29.24 6.07 -19.32
N ASN A 422 29.29 6.46 -20.60
CA ASN A 422 29.27 7.86 -21.03
C ASN A 422 27.99 8.25 -21.79
N LEU A 423 26.92 7.45 -21.73
CA LEU A 423 25.66 7.77 -22.37
C LEU A 423 24.99 9.01 -21.79
N CYS A 424 25.11 9.20 -20.47
CA CYS A 424 24.57 10.34 -19.73
C CYS A 424 25.39 10.56 -18.44
N PRO A 425 25.17 11.65 -17.67
CA PRO A 425 25.98 11.98 -16.49
C PRO A 425 25.98 10.91 -15.40
N VAL A 426 24.87 10.18 -15.21
CA VAL A 426 24.75 9.13 -14.20
C VAL A 426 24.26 7.84 -14.86
N VAL A 427 25.12 6.85 -14.95
CA VAL A 427 24.77 5.50 -15.42
C VAL A 427 24.95 4.51 -14.29
N ALA A 428 23.84 3.99 -13.77
CA ALA A 428 23.84 2.97 -12.73
C ALA A 428 23.92 1.58 -13.38
N THR A 429 24.95 0.81 -13.02
CA THR A 429 25.23 -0.51 -13.61
C THR A 429 25.43 -1.59 -12.54
N GLY A 430 24.90 -1.39 -11.34
CA GLY A 430 25.15 -2.25 -10.18
C GLY A 430 24.59 -3.66 -10.37
N SER A 431 25.17 -4.64 -9.67
CA SER A 431 24.62 -5.99 -9.50
C SER A 431 24.27 -6.72 -10.81
N GLN A 432 25.12 -6.63 -11.84
CA GLN A 432 24.96 -7.44 -13.07
C GLN A 432 24.96 -8.94 -12.73
N ARG A 433 24.17 -9.70 -13.48
CA ARG A 433 24.01 -11.16 -13.35
C ARG A 433 24.79 -11.85 -14.46
N ASP A 434 25.25 -13.06 -14.19
CA ASP A 434 25.81 -13.93 -15.23
C ASP A 434 24.67 -14.53 -16.08
N GLU A 435 24.94 -14.76 -17.37
CA GLU A 435 24.01 -15.47 -18.24
C GLU A 435 23.93 -16.93 -17.76
N PHE A 436 22.73 -17.35 -17.35
CA PHE A 436 22.47 -18.73 -16.95
C PHE A 436 22.19 -19.54 -18.21
N ASP A 437 23.01 -20.55 -18.47
CA ASP A 437 22.84 -21.48 -19.60
C ASP A 437 21.92 -22.60 -19.12
N ASP A 438 20.61 -22.44 -19.24
CA ASP A 438 19.68 -23.55 -19.07
C ASP A 438 19.61 -24.38 -20.35
N GLU A 439 19.22 -25.66 -20.25
CA GLU A 439 19.19 -26.58 -21.40
C GLU A 439 18.22 -26.11 -22.52
N GLU A 440 17.38 -25.11 -22.26
CA GLU A 440 16.39 -24.54 -23.18
C GLU A 440 16.79 -23.16 -23.77
N GLY A 441 17.91 -22.56 -23.33
CA GLY A 441 18.39 -21.25 -23.78
C GLY A 441 17.45 -20.08 -23.42
N LEU A 442 16.62 -20.24 -22.40
CA LEU A 442 15.65 -19.25 -21.95
C LEU A 442 16.34 -18.17 -21.10
N ARG A 443 15.83 -16.93 -21.20
CA ARG A 443 16.40 -15.77 -20.51
C ARG A 443 15.42 -15.22 -19.50
N TYR A 444 15.89 -15.11 -18.26
CA TYR A 444 15.08 -14.74 -17.11
C TYR A 444 15.34 -13.30 -16.71
N ALA A 445 14.27 -12.55 -16.42
CA ALA A 445 14.39 -11.24 -15.77
C ALA A 445 14.91 -11.42 -14.31
N ALA A 446 15.38 -10.34 -13.67
CA ALA A 446 16.03 -10.47 -12.35
C ALA A 446 15.05 -10.76 -11.21
N VAL A 447 13.77 -10.48 -11.43
CA VAL A 447 12.68 -10.76 -10.49
C VAL A 447 11.74 -11.75 -11.17
N GLY A 448 11.87 -13.01 -10.76
CA GLY A 448 11.22 -14.17 -11.39
C GLY A 448 10.10 -14.73 -10.53
N GLU A 449 10.33 -15.09 -9.27
CA GLU A 449 9.28 -15.54 -8.35
C GLU A 449 8.81 -14.41 -7.44
#